data_AF-A0A212IU92-F1
#
_entry.id   AF-A0A212IU92-F1
#
_cell.length_a   1.000
_cell.length_b   1.000
_cell.length_c   1.000
_cell.angle_alpha   90.00
_cell.angle_beta   90.00
_cell.angle_gamma   90.00
#
_symmetry.space_group_name_H-M   'P 1'
#
loop_
_entity.id
_entity.type
_entity.pdbx_description
1 polymer ?
#
loop_
_entity_poly.entity_id
_entity_poly.type
_entity_poly.pdbx_seq_one_letter_code
_entity_poly.pdbx_strand_id
1 'polypeptide(L)'
;MQRSVIYIIISILILFSSCGRRPGYVISPDKMTDVLYDIRLAQSIFNDDPQFRSDDMKDALVAGVLKKHNITQAELDTSLLWYSDNIQYYAAINDTVAARLKFRNESLLNSRSAMLSRGAQSNLIIPTFYYLNSYAPTLSFNIDTLKMKSIKNISDFHLKFDIQGLSAKQKAEAAIYFNYKDTLVKTRIPIESNSHYSISKPSLPDSLLNGISGYIHLKNNTSSRSNVLIHNISYIDSVAVTRHKDGLSTRQPNRSTDNIRKESVGRPEPN
;
A
#
# COMPACT_ATOMS: atom_id res chain seq x y z
N MET A 1 45.15 -31.25 15.39
CA MET A 1 44.45 -29.97 15.10
C MET A 1 44.34 -29.68 13.60
N GLN A 2 45.39 -29.77 12.80
CA GLN A 2 45.32 -29.48 11.35
C GLN A 2 44.31 -30.33 10.56
N ARG A 3 44.16 -31.62 10.87
CA ARG A 3 43.21 -32.51 10.18
C ARG A 3 41.74 -32.10 10.41
N SER A 4 41.40 -31.67 11.63
CA SER A 4 40.05 -31.23 11.99
C SER A 4 39.67 -29.90 11.33
N VAL A 5 40.63 -29.00 11.12
CA VAL A 5 40.43 -27.73 10.41
C VAL A 5 40.14 -27.97 8.92
N ILE A 6 40.81 -28.95 8.29
CA ILE A 6 40.56 -29.33 6.90
C ILE A 6 39.13 -29.88 6.74
N TYR A 7 38.65 -30.71 7.66
CA TYR A 7 37.27 -31.21 7.61
C TYR A 7 36.22 -30.11 7.81
N ILE A 8 36.51 -29.10 8.65
CA ILE A 8 35.64 -27.93 8.83
C ILE A 8 35.61 -27.09 7.55
N ILE A 9 36.75 -26.85 6.91
CA ILE A 9 36.82 -26.10 5.64
C ILE A 9 36.09 -26.83 4.51
N ILE A 10 36.24 -28.16 4.40
CA ILE A 10 35.54 -28.98 3.40
C ILE A 10 34.03 -28.99 3.66
N SER A 11 33.60 -29.10 4.93
CA SER A 11 32.18 -29.04 5.30
C SER A 11 31.56 -27.67 4.97
N ILE A 12 32.29 -26.59 5.20
CA ILE A 12 31.88 -25.22 4.84
C ILE A 12 31.79 -25.05 3.32
N LEU A 13 32.74 -25.60 2.55
CA LEU A 13 32.72 -25.57 1.07
C LEU A 13 31.53 -26.34 0.48
N ILE A 14 31.14 -27.47 1.08
CA ILE A 14 29.97 -28.26 0.67
C ILE A 14 28.67 -27.50 0.99
N LEU A 15 28.61 -26.78 2.12
CA LEU A 15 27.44 -25.96 2.48
C LEU A 15 27.25 -24.73 1.58
N PHE A 16 28.33 -24.19 0.99
CA PHE A 16 28.25 -23.13 -0.03
C PHE A 16 27.96 -23.66 -1.45
N SER A 17 27.82 -24.97 -1.64
CA SER A 17 27.49 -25.58 -2.94
C SER A 17 26.00 -25.51 -3.31
N SER A 18 25.18 -24.82 -2.52
CA SER A 18 23.78 -24.51 -2.87
C SER A 18 23.66 -23.36 -3.88
N CYS A 19 24.69 -23.13 -4.70
CA CYS A 19 24.55 -22.40 -5.95
C CYS A 19 23.70 -23.26 -6.89
N GLY A 20 22.40 -22.93 -7.00
CA GLY A 20 21.47 -23.63 -7.88
C GLY A 20 22.01 -23.76 -9.30
N ARG A 21 21.63 -24.84 -10.00
CA ARG A 21 21.99 -25.19 -11.39
C ARG A 21 21.43 -24.22 -12.45
N ARG A 22 21.32 -22.94 -12.11
CA ARG A 22 20.72 -21.91 -12.94
C ARG A 22 21.82 -21.19 -13.73
N PRO A 23 21.76 -21.20 -15.07
CA PRO A 23 22.68 -20.43 -15.89
C PRO A 23 22.64 -18.93 -15.58
N GLY A 24 23.77 -18.24 -15.78
CA GLY A 24 23.90 -16.81 -15.47
C GLY A 24 22.99 -15.88 -16.30
N TYR A 25 22.57 -16.32 -17.49
CA TYR A 25 21.67 -15.58 -18.39
C TYR A 25 20.19 -15.66 -17.99
N VAL A 26 19.82 -16.58 -17.09
CA VAL A 26 18.46 -16.68 -16.57
C VAL A 26 18.28 -15.60 -15.51
N ILE A 27 17.11 -14.99 -15.39
CA ILE A 27 16.76 -14.06 -14.31
C ILE A 27 16.73 -14.83 -12.97
N SER A 28 17.08 -14.21 -11.84
CA SER A 28 17.09 -14.93 -10.55
C SER A 28 15.66 -15.17 -10.06
N PRO A 29 15.38 -16.22 -9.27
CA PRO A 29 14.04 -16.46 -8.76
C PRO A 29 13.43 -15.25 -8.06
N ASP A 30 14.21 -14.54 -7.24
CA ASP A 30 13.76 -13.33 -6.54
C ASP A 30 13.44 -12.19 -7.52
N LYS A 31 14.36 -11.92 -8.47
CA LYS A 31 14.14 -10.88 -9.49
C LYS A 31 12.96 -11.23 -10.41
N MET A 32 12.81 -12.50 -10.77
CA MET A 32 11.68 -12.99 -11.58
C MET A 32 10.36 -12.85 -10.81
N THR A 33 10.37 -13.08 -9.50
CA THR A 33 9.21 -12.86 -8.63
C THR A 33 8.77 -11.40 -8.67
N ASP A 34 9.71 -10.45 -8.55
CA ASP A 34 9.39 -9.01 -8.63
C ASP A 34 8.88 -8.59 -10.02
N VAL A 35 9.52 -9.10 -11.08
CA VAL A 35 9.11 -8.85 -12.47
C VAL A 35 7.69 -9.36 -12.72
N LEU A 36 7.43 -10.63 -12.42
CA LEU A 36 6.11 -11.24 -12.65
C LEU A 36 5.03 -10.59 -11.78
N TYR A 37 5.36 -10.22 -10.54
CA TYR A 37 4.45 -9.48 -9.68
C TYR A 37 4.01 -8.15 -10.30
N ASP A 38 4.96 -7.35 -10.78
CA ASP A 38 4.66 -6.07 -11.41
C ASP A 38 3.94 -6.23 -12.75
N ILE A 39 4.28 -7.27 -13.54
CA ILE A 39 3.55 -7.61 -14.78
C ILE A 39 2.08 -7.95 -14.46
N ARG A 40 1.83 -8.81 -13.46
CA ARG A 40 0.46 -9.21 -13.07
C ARG A 40 -0.34 -8.04 -12.51
N LEU A 41 0.29 -7.18 -11.72
CA LEU A 41 -0.34 -5.97 -11.20
C LEU A 41 -0.69 -4.99 -12.32
N ALA A 42 0.23 -4.80 -13.27
CA ALA A 42 -0.01 -3.99 -14.44
C ALA A 42 -1.17 -4.57 -15.29
N GLN A 43 -1.18 -5.88 -15.52
CA GLN A 43 -2.25 -6.59 -16.23
C GLN A 43 -3.60 -6.49 -15.51
N SER A 44 -3.65 -6.51 -14.17
CA SER A 44 -4.91 -6.35 -13.45
C SER A 44 -5.53 -4.96 -13.66
N ILE A 45 -4.72 -3.92 -13.76
CA ILE A 45 -5.20 -2.56 -14.06
C ILE A 45 -5.77 -2.48 -15.47
N PHE A 46 -5.14 -3.21 -16.39
CA PHE A 46 -5.52 -3.24 -17.80
C PHE A 46 -6.81 -4.05 -18.05
N ASN A 47 -6.95 -5.21 -17.40
CA ASN A 47 -8.09 -6.11 -17.61
C ASN A 47 -9.41 -5.53 -17.08
N ASP A 48 -9.35 -4.54 -16.18
CA ASP A 48 -10.53 -3.87 -15.62
C ASP A 48 -11.10 -2.75 -16.53
N ASP A 49 -10.40 -2.34 -17.61
CA ASP A 49 -10.87 -1.29 -18.54
C ASP A 49 -11.02 -1.80 -19.99
N PRO A 50 -12.27 -1.86 -20.53
CA PRO A 50 -12.55 -2.33 -21.89
C PRO A 50 -11.84 -1.57 -23.01
N GLN A 51 -11.36 -0.36 -22.75
CA GLN A 51 -10.72 0.50 -23.75
C GLN A 51 -9.24 0.21 -23.93
N PHE A 52 -8.63 -0.56 -23.03
CA PHE A 52 -7.21 -0.85 -23.10
C PHE A 52 -6.90 -2.11 -23.89
N ARG A 53 -7.89 -2.94 -24.27
CA ARG A 53 -7.74 -4.32 -24.80
C ARG A 53 -6.88 -4.54 -26.06
N SER A 54 -6.28 -3.51 -26.68
CA SER A 54 -5.38 -3.71 -27.82
C SER A 54 -4.05 -4.35 -27.39
N ASP A 55 -3.50 -5.21 -28.25
CA ASP A 55 -2.25 -5.91 -27.94
C ASP A 55 -1.05 -4.95 -27.86
N ASP A 56 -1.00 -3.91 -28.69
CA ASP A 56 0.03 -2.86 -28.64
C ASP A 56 0.18 -2.19 -27.25
N MET A 57 -0.93 -2.03 -26.54
CA MET A 57 -0.98 -1.37 -25.24
C MET A 57 -0.53 -2.32 -24.12
N LYS A 58 -0.78 -3.63 -24.27
CA LYS A 58 -0.21 -4.67 -23.39
C LYS A 58 1.30 -4.74 -23.55
N ASP A 59 1.80 -4.66 -24.78
CA ASP A 59 3.23 -4.71 -25.08
C ASP A 59 3.96 -3.50 -24.50
N ALA A 60 3.38 -2.30 -24.65
CA ALA A 60 3.91 -1.08 -24.03
C ALA A 60 3.95 -1.17 -22.49
N LEU A 61 2.93 -1.80 -21.89
CA LEU A 61 2.86 -2.01 -20.45
C LEU A 61 3.95 -2.96 -19.95
N VAL A 62 4.08 -4.11 -20.62
CA VAL A 62 5.15 -5.08 -20.34
C VAL A 62 6.49 -4.39 -20.51
N ALA A 63 6.73 -3.70 -21.62
CA ALA A 63 7.98 -2.95 -21.85
C ALA A 63 8.29 -1.94 -20.74
N GLY A 64 7.27 -1.24 -20.22
CA GLY A 64 7.41 -0.35 -19.06
C GLY A 64 7.88 -1.08 -17.79
N VAL A 65 7.31 -2.25 -17.52
CA VAL A 65 7.72 -3.10 -16.39
C VAL A 65 9.12 -3.66 -16.59
N LEU A 66 9.47 -4.12 -17.79
CA LEU A 66 10.82 -4.61 -18.11
C LEU A 66 11.88 -3.53 -17.91
N LYS A 67 11.58 -2.31 -18.37
CA LYS A 67 12.44 -1.14 -18.14
C LYS A 67 12.64 -0.85 -16.65
N LYS A 68 11.59 -0.94 -15.83
CA LYS A 68 11.67 -0.76 -14.36
C LYS A 68 12.64 -1.77 -13.72
N HIS A 69 12.66 -3.00 -14.21
CA HIS A 69 13.50 -4.08 -13.69
C HIS A 69 14.88 -4.20 -14.34
N ASN A 70 15.21 -3.29 -15.27
CA ASN A 70 16.43 -3.34 -16.08
C ASN A 70 16.62 -4.73 -16.71
N ILE A 71 15.59 -5.20 -17.41
CA ILE A 71 15.63 -6.43 -18.21
C ILE A 71 15.08 -6.16 -19.61
N THR A 72 15.50 -6.98 -20.55
CA THR A 72 15.01 -6.99 -21.93
C THR A 72 13.93 -8.06 -22.12
N GLN A 73 13.14 -7.93 -23.17
CA GLN A 73 12.15 -8.96 -23.55
C GLN A 73 12.84 -10.31 -23.80
N ALA A 74 13.98 -10.31 -24.50
CA ALA A 74 14.75 -11.52 -24.79
C ALA A 74 15.26 -12.23 -23.52
N GLU A 75 15.71 -11.48 -22.50
CA GLU A 75 16.12 -12.06 -21.21
C GLU A 75 14.94 -12.67 -20.47
N LEU A 76 13.77 -12.01 -20.49
CA LEU A 76 12.55 -12.55 -19.91
C LEU A 76 12.14 -13.85 -20.61
N ASP A 77 12.06 -13.85 -21.94
CA ASP A 77 11.63 -15.01 -22.73
C ASP A 77 12.58 -16.20 -22.56
N THR A 78 13.89 -15.95 -22.62
CA THR A 78 14.91 -16.99 -22.41
C THR A 78 14.84 -17.56 -21.00
N SER A 79 14.57 -16.72 -20.00
CA SER A 79 14.42 -17.17 -18.62
C SER A 79 13.15 -17.99 -18.43
N LEU A 80 12.03 -17.57 -19.04
CA LEU A 80 10.76 -18.30 -18.98
C LEU A 80 10.87 -19.68 -19.63
N LEU A 81 11.59 -19.80 -20.75
CA LEU A 81 11.88 -21.10 -21.37
C LEU A 81 12.70 -22.00 -20.44
N TRP A 82 13.73 -21.46 -19.78
CA TRP A 82 14.47 -22.25 -18.80
C TRP A 82 13.58 -22.66 -17.61
N TYR A 83 12.69 -21.77 -17.15
CA TYR A 83 11.75 -22.05 -16.07
C TYR A 83 10.65 -23.05 -16.45
N SER A 84 10.26 -23.18 -17.72
CA SER A 84 9.35 -24.25 -18.16
C SER A 84 9.98 -25.63 -18.01
N ASP A 85 11.27 -25.75 -18.30
CA ASP A 85 12.02 -26.99 -18.11
C ASP A 85 12.38 -27.23 -16.63
N ASN A 86 12.30 -26.19 -15.80
CA ASN A 86 12.66 -26.20 -14.39
C ASN A 86 11.46 -25.82 -13.51
N ILE A 87 10.33 -26.51 -13.75
CA ILE A 87 8.99 -26.14 -13.26
C ILE A 87 8.90 -25.93 -11.74
N GLN A 88 9.71 -26.63 -10.94
CA GLN A 88 9.76 -26.48 -9.49
C GLN A 88 10.11 -25.05 -9.04
N TYR A 89 11.04 -24.39 -9.74
CA TYR A 89 11.39 -23.01 -9.43
C TYR A 89 10.28 -22.06 -9.87
N TYR A 90 9.68 -22.32 -11.03
CA TYR A 90 8.59 -21.52 -11.55
C TYR A 90 7.34 -21.60 -10.67
N ALA A 91 7.03 -22.78 -10.13
CA ALA A 91 5.95 -22.99 -9.17
C ALA A 91 6.18 -22.15 -7.90
N ALA A 92 7.37 -22.24 -7.29
CA ALA A 92 7.71 -21.45 -6.10
C ALA A 92 7.63 -19.93 -6.35
N ILE A 93 8.08 -19.48 -7.52
CA ILE A 93 7.96 -18.08 -7.95
C ILE A 93 6.48 -17.68 -8.05
N ASN A 94 5.65 -18.46 -8.75
CA ASN A 94 4.22 -18.16 -8.89
C ASN A 94 3.47 -18.18 -7.56
N ASP A 95 3.77 -19.15 -6.67
CA ASP A 95 3.19 -19.21 -5.33
C ASP A 95 3.52 -17.94 -4.53
N THR A 96 4.77 -17.48 -4.62
CA THR A 96 5.22 -16.24 -3.97
C THR A 96 4.52 -15.01 -4.57
N VAL A 97 4.42 -14.93 -5.89
CA VAL A 97 3.69 -13.85 -6.59
C VAL A 97 2.21 -13.85 -6.17
N ALA A 98 1.55 -15.00 -6.18
CA ALA A 98 0.16 -15.16 -5.80
C ALA A 98 -0.07 -14.80 -4.33
N ALA A 99 0.81 -15.24 -3.43
CA ALA A 99 0.77 -14.89 -2.02
C ALA A 99 0.92 -13.38 -1.81
N ARG A 100 1.85 -12.71 -2.51
CA ARG A 100 2.01 -11.24 -2.44
C ARG A 100 0.79 -10.51 -2.96
N LEU A 101 0.22 -10.94 -4.09
CA LEU A 101 -0.99 -10.34 -4.66
C LEU A 101 -2.19 -10.54 -3.73
N LYS A 102 -2.37 -11.74 -3.17
CA LYS A 102 -3.43 -12.05 -2.20
C LYS A 102 -3.26 -11.23 -0.93
N PHE A 103 -2.07 -11.17 -0.35
CA PHE A 103 -1.78 -10.36 0.82
C PHE A 103 -2.05 -8.88 0.56
N ARG A 104 -1.67 -8.36 -0.62
CA ARG A 104 -2.01 -6.99 -1.01
C ARG A 104 -3.52 -6.79 -1.14
N ASN A 105 -4.23 -7.71 -1.78
CA ASN A 105 -5.68 -7.61 -1.92
C ASN A 105 -6.39 -7.68 -0.56
N GLU A 106 -6.00 -8.62 0.30
CA GLU A 106 -6.52 -8.75 1.65
C GLU A 106 -6.16 -7.53 2.51
N SER A 107 -4.97 -6.95 2.38
CA SER A 107 -4.63 -5.73 3.10
C SER A 107 -5.46 -4.53 2.61
N LEU A 108 -5.76 -4.44 1.32
CA LEU A 108 -6.69 -3.45 0.77
C LEU A 108 -8.12 -3.67 1.27
N LEU A 109 -8.61 -4.91 1.26
CA LEU A 109 -9.94 -5.28 1.75
C LEU A 109 -10.06 -5.12 3.27
N ASN A 110 -9.02 -5.44 4.03
CA ASN A 110 -8.94 -5.26 5.47
C ASN A 110 -8.81 -3.79 5.83
N SER A 111 -8.07 -3.00 5.05
CA SER A 111 -8.03 -1.55 5.20
C SER A 111 -9.42 -0.97 4.95
N ARG A 112 -10.11 -1.41 3.89
CA ARG A 112 -11.48 -1.02 3.55
C ARG A 112 -12.48 -1.47 4.62
N SER A 113 -12.43 -2.72 5.08
CA SER A 113 -13.37 -3.30 6.04
C SER A 113 -13.12 -2.80 7.45
N ALA A 114 -11.87 -2.57 7.88
CA ALA A 114 -11.54 -1.89 9.12
C ALA A 114 -11.98 -0.42 9.09
N MET A 115 -11.96 0.22 7.92
CA MET A 115 -12.46 1.59 7.70
C MET A 115 -13.99 1.68 7.64
N LEU A 116 -14.68 0.58 7.29
CA LEU A 116 -16.15 0.49 7.23
C LEU A 116 -16.79 -0.08 8.51
N SER A 117 -16.14 -1.04 9.19
CA SER A 117 -16.64 -1.69 10.43
C SER A 117 -16.33 -0.89 11.69
N ARG A 118 -15.27 -0.09 11.67
CA ARG A 118 -15.13 1.03 12.60
C ARG A 118 -15.74 2.21 11.85
N GLY A 119 -16.52 3.08 12.49
CA GLY A 119 -16.98 4.35 11.88
C GLY A 119 -15.83 5.34 11.56
N ALA A 120 -14.71 4.84 11.04
CA ALA A 120 -13.39 5.44 10.90
C ALA A 120 -13.18 6.12 9.53
N GLN A 121 -14.27 6.37 8.81
CA GLN A 121 -14.29 7.44 7.80
C GLN A 121 -14.20 8.84 8.45
N SER A 122 -14.24 9.01 9.78
CA SER A 122 -14.26 10.35 10.38
C SER A 122 -12.89 10.99 10.70
N ASN A 123 -11.78 10.23 10.79
CA ASN A 123 -10.53 10.77 11.39
C ASN A 123 -9.27 10.74 10.49
N LEU A 124 -9.30 10.08 9.33
CA LEU A 124 -8.19 10.14 8.37
C LEU A 124 -8.30 11.43 7.56
N ILE A 125 -7.24 12.25 7.57
CA ILE A 125 -7.28 13.56 6.91
C ILE A 125 -7.06 13.41 5.40
N ILE A 126 -6.28 12.41 5.01
CA ILE A 126 -6.04 12.01 3.62
C ILE A 126 -6.34 10.50 3.52
N PRO A 127 -7.13 10.05 2.54
CA PRO A 127 -7.39 8.62 2.35
C PRO A 127 -6.08 7.89 2.00
N THR A 128 -6.02 6.58 2.29
CA THR A 128 -4.84 5.74 1.99
C THR A 128 -4.71 5.37 0.50
N PHE A 129 -5.78 5.52 -0.26
CA PHE A 129 -5.83 5.38 -1.72
C PHE A 129 -6.94 6.25 -2.33
N TYR A 130 -6.85 6.55 -3.62
CA TYR A 130 -7.85 7.31 -4.37
C TYR A 130 -7.76 7.01 -5.87
N TYR A 131 -8.88 7.03 -6.58
CA TYR A 131 -8.91 6.89 -8.04
C TYR A 131 -9.18 8.23 -8.70
N LEU A 132 -8.27 8.69 -9.55
CA LEU A 132 -8.49 9.84 -10.42
C LEU A 132 -9.11 9.37 -11.74
N ASN A 133 -10.19 10.02 -12.17
CA ASN A 133 -10.83 9.78 -13.46
C ASN A 133 -11.52 11.04 -13.99
N SER A 134 -12.35 10.92 -15.02
CA SER A 134 -13.04 12.06 -15.65
C SER A 134 -14.10 12.71 -14.76
N TYR A 135 -14.68 11.95 -13.85
CA TYR A 135 -15.71 12.43 -12.93
C TYR A 135 -15.11 12.93 -11.61
N ALA A 136 -13.99 12.32 -11.19
CA ALA A 136 -13.26 12.67 -9.98
C ALA A 136 -11.77 12.90 -10.31
N PRO A 137 -11.41 14.00 -10.98
CA PRO A 137 -10.04 14.22 -11.47
C PRO A 137 -9.09 14.72 -10.38
N THR A 138 -9.56 14.95 -9.16
CA THR A 138 -8.81 15.61 -8.10
C THR A 138 -9.03 14.95 -6.76
N LEU A 139 -7.95 14.45 -6.15
CA LEU A 139 -7.89 14.25 -4.71
C LEU A 139 -7.41 15.56 -4.08
N SER A 140 -8.18 16.13 -3.15
CA SER A 140 -7.77 17.31 -2.38
C SER A 140 -7.86 17.04 -0.89
N PHE A 141 -6.99 17.68 -0.10
CA PHE A 141 -7.01 17.58 1.35
C PHE A 141 -6.72 18.92 2.02
N ASN A 142 -7.18 19.05 3.27
CA ASN A 142 -6.92 20.20 4.12
C ASN A 142 -6.72 19.77 5.58
N ILE A 143 -5.54 20.08 6.11
CA ILE A 143 -5.09 19.92 7.48
C ILE A 143 -5.05 21.32 8.10
N ASP A 144 -6.13 21.70 8.76
CA ASP A 144 -6.20 22.95 9.54
C ASP A 144 -5.47 22.82 10.88
N THR A 145 -5.41 23.93 11.63
CA THR A 145 -4.76 23.98 12.94
C THR A 145 -5.36 22.99 13.96
N LEU A 146 -6.64 22.64 13.87
CA LEU A 146 -7.27 21.67 14.76
C LEU A 146 -6.80 20.25 14.43
N LYS A 147 -6.78 19.90 13.15
CA LYS A 147 -6.29 18.60 12.67
C LYS A 147 -4.79 18.44 12.90
N MET A 148 -4.01 19.51 12.78
CA MET A 148 -2.57 19.49 13.08
C MET A 148 -2.27 19.10 14.53
N LYS A 149 -3.12 19.44 15.51
CA LYS A 149 -2.94 19.02 16.90
C LYS A 149 -2.99 17.50 17.09
N SER A 150 -3.62 16.77 16.16
CA SER A 150 -3.65 15.31 16.18
C SER A 150 -2.38 14.67 15.60
N ILE A 151 -1.49 15.49 15.01
CA ILE A 151 -0.24 15.05 14.39
C ILE A 151 0.90 15.18 15.41
N LYS A 152 1.47 14.05 15.82
CA LYS A 152 2.48 13.98 16.89
C LYS A 152 3.79 14.68 16.55
N ASN A 153 4.27 14.55 15.31
CA ASN A 153 5.47 15.23 14.84
C ASN A 153 5.23 15.87 13.48
N ILE A 154 4.81 17.14 13.50
CA ILE A 154 4.56 17.90 12.28
C ILE A 154 5.85 18.36 11.60
N SER A 155 7.00 18.33 12.28
CA SER A 155 8.30 18.63 11.70
C SER A 155 8.67 17.58 10.63
N ASP A 156 8.31 16.32 10.85
CA ASP A 156 8.58 15.18 9.96
C ASP A 156 7.42 14.90 8.98
N PHE A 157 6.66 15.94 8.62
CA PHE A 157 5.56 15.75 7.68
C PHE A 157 6.09 15.43 6.27
N HIS A 158 5.74 14.24 5.77
CA HIS A 158 6.09 13.77 4.43
C HIS A 158 4.86 13.13 3.78
N LEU A 159 4.33 13.77 2.73
CA LEU A 159 3.30 13.16 1.90
C LEU A 159 3.96 12.22 0.88
N LYS A 160 3.83 10.92 1.09
CA LYS A 160 4.29 9.86 0.19
C LYS A 160 3.09 9.19 -0.46
N PHE A 161 3.20 8.87 -1.74
CA PHE A 161 2.18 8.14 -2.49
C PHE A 161 2.80 7.50 -3.74
N ASP A 162 2.14 6.46 -4.25
CA ASP A 162 2.48 5.81 -5.49
C ASP A 162 1.40 6.06 -6.53
N ILE A 163 1.81 6.24 -7.79
CA ILE A 163 0.91 6.41 -8.94
C ILE A 163 0.95 5.17 -9.81
N GLN A 164 -0.24 4.70 -10.20
CA GLN A 164 -0.39 3.60 -11.14
C GLN A 164 -1.54 3.83 -12.13
N GLY A 165 -1.39 3.37 -13.36
CA GLY A 165 -2.40 3.53 -14.42
C GLY A 165 -2.34 4.87 -15.16
N LEU A 166 -1.30 5.69 -14.94
CA LEU A 166 -1.06 6.90 -15.73
C LEU A 166 -0.51 6.53 -17.11
N SER A 167 -1.21 6.94 -18.17
CA SER A 167 -0.78 6.74 -19.57
C SER A 167 0.13 7.86 -20.07
N ALA A 168 0.90 7.60 -21.13
CA ALA A 168 1.83 8.57 -21.73
C ALA A 168 1.17 9.84 -22.28
N LYS A 169 -0.15 9.81 -22.56
CA LYS A 169 -0.93 10.95 -23.03
C LYS A 169 -1.53 11.78 -21.88
N GLN A 170 -1.60 11.19 -20.70
CA GLN A 170 -2.12 11.84 -19.51
C GLN A 170 -1.02 12.61 -18.81
N LYS A 171 -1.40 13.76 -18.24
CA LYS A 171 -0.53 14.55 -17.38
C LYS A 171 -1.24 14.71 -16.05
N ALA A 172 -0.52 14.47 -14.96
CA ALA A 172 -1.01 14.77 -13.63
C ALA A 172 -0.03 15.71 -12.93
N GLU A 173 -0.48 16.33 -11.84
CA GLU A 173 0.39 17.08 -10.95
C GLU A 173 -0.06 16.88 -9.51
N ALA A 174 0.88 16.97 -8.58
CA ALA A 174 0.58 17.14 -7.17
C ALA A 174 1.05 18.52 -6.72
N ALA A 175 0.27 19.17 -5.87
CA ALA A 175 0.64 20.41 -5.23
C ALA A 175 0.34 20.33 -3.73
N ILE A 176 1.26 20.83 -2.92
CA ILE A 176 1.06 21.02 -1.49
C ILE A 176 1.39 22.46 -1.12
N TYR A 177 0.65 22.97 -0.15
CA TYR A 177 0.64 24.34 0.31
C TYR A 177 0.81 24.31 1.83
N PHE A 178 1.95 24.81 2.30
CA PHE A 178 2.23 25.02 3.72
C PHE A 178 1.93 26.48 4.05
N ASN A 179 0.81 26.71 4.70
CA ASN A 179 0.35 28.04 5.07
C ASN A 179 0.95 28.43 6.41
N TYR A 180 1.83 29.42 6.42
CA TYR A 180 2.38 30.02 7.62
C TYR A 180 1.65 31.34 7.93
N LYS A 181 1.82 31.88 9.14
CA LYS A 181 1.22 33.17 9.56
C LYS A 181 1.45 34.29 8.55
N ASP A 182 2.68 34.41 8.06
CA ASP A 182 3.12 35.55 7.25
C ASP A 182 3.49 35.17 5.81
N THR A 183 3.45 33.87 5.47
CA THR A 183 3.88 33.39 4.16
C THR A 183 3.21 32.08 3.76
N LEU A 184 3.24 31.76 2.47
CA LEU A 184 2.70 30.54 1.91
C LEU A 184 3.78 29.86 1.08
N VAL A 185 4.25 28.69 1.52
CA VAL A 185 5.19 27.88 0.76
C VAL A 185 4.40 26.90 -0.10
N LYS A 186 4.67 26.90 -1.40
CA LYS A 186 4.00 26.05 -2.39
C LYS A 186 5.02 25.11 -3.02
N THR A 187 4.75 23.81 -3.01
CA THR A 187 5.54 22.83 -3.74
C THR A 187 4.62 22.16 -4.75
N ARG A 188 5.02 22.16 -6.02
CA ARG A 188 4.30 21.52 -7.11
C ARG A 188 5.24 20.56 -7.83
N ILE A 189 4.79 19.33 -8.03
CA ILE A 189 5.53 18.31 -8.78
C ILE A 189 4.70 17.83 -9.96
N PRO A 190 5.26 17.78 -11.18
CA PRO A 190 4.62 17.08 -12.28
C PRO A 190 4.65 15.57 -12.02
N ILE A 191 3.56 14.89 -12.35
CA ILE A 191 3.45 13.44 -12.29
C ILE A 191 3.43 12.95 -13.74
N GLU A 192 4.56 12.40 -14.16
CA GLU A 192 4.83 12.01 -15.55
C GLU A 192 4.99 10.49 -15.73
N SER A 193 5.04 9.73 -14.63
CA SER A 193 5.26 8.29 -14.66
C SER A 193 4.56 7.56 -13.51
N ASN A 194 4.39 6.25 -13.69
CA ASN A 194 3.93 5.35 -12.63
C ASN A 194 5.10 5.08 -11.69
N SER A 195 5.23 5.87 -10.63
CA SER A 195 6.36 5.87 -9.71
C SER A 195 5.94 6.23 -8.28
N HIS A 196 6.89 6.08 -7.36
CA HIS A 196 6.82 6.64 -6.02
C HIS A 196 7.08 8.15 -6.04
N TYR A 197 6.29 8.90 -5.28
CA TYR A 197 6.42 10.34 -5.08
C TYR A 197 6.40 10.67 -3.59
N SER A 198 7.18 11.67 -3.21
CA SER A 198 7.28 12.15 -1.83
C SER A 198 7.43 13.67 -1.80
N ILE A 199 6.68 14.33 -0.93
CA ILE A 199 6.78 15.77 -0.69
C ILE A 199 6.95 16.03 0.80
N SER A 200 8.07 16.64 1.15
CA SER A 200 8.44 16.97 2.53
C SER A 200 8.02 18.38 2.88
N LYS A 201 7.72 18.59 4.17
CA LYS A 201 7.58 19.94 4.73
C LYS A 201 8.89 20.75 4.59
N PRO A 202 8.82 22.05 4.29
CA PRO A 202 9.99 22.92 4.26
C PRO A 202 10.57 23.15 5.66
N SER A 203 11.86 23.44 5.74
CA SER A 203 12.58 23.74 7.00
C SER A 203 12.25 25.15 7.51
N LEU A 204 11.02 25.36 7.97
CA LEU A 204 10.52 26.60 8.57
C LEU A 204 9.92 26.33 9.96
N PRO A 205 9.86 27.33 10.85
CA PRO A 205 9.37 27.14 12.22
C PRO A 205 7.92 26.64 12.30
N ASP A 206 7.73 25.54 13.02
CA ASP A 206 6.43 24.88 13.22
C ASP A 206 5.40 25.79 13.90
N SER A 207 5.84 26.68 14.78
CA SER A 207 5.00 27.63 15.52
C SER A 207 4.29 28.65 14.63
N LEU A 208 4.78 28.84 13.41
CA LEU A 208 4.20 29.73 12.41
C LEU A 208 3.28 28.97 11.44
N LEU A 209 3.31 27.63 11.42
CA LEU A 209 2.51 26.83 10.50
C LEU A 209 1.05 26.82 10.94
N ASN A 210 0.18 27.39 10.10
CA ASN A 210 -1.25 27.53 10.31
C ASN A 210 -2.10 26.53 9.51
N GLY A 211 -1.50 25.77 8.58
CA GLY A 211 -2.21 24.71 7.88
C GLY A 211 -1.40 24.10 6.76
N ILE A 212 -1.83 22.91 6.34
CA ILE A 212 -1.30 22.19 5.19
C ILE A 212 -2.48 21.81 4.30
N SER A 213 -2.46 22.23 3.05
CA SER A 213 -3.46 21.82 2.06
C SER A 213 -2.79 21.34 0.80
N GLY A 214 -3.49 20.59 -0.02
CA GLY A 214 -2.91 20.11 -1.25
C GLY A 214 -3.89 19.36 -2.12
N TYR A 215 -3.41 19.00 -3.30
CA TYR A 215 -4.15 18.18 -4.24
C TYR A 215 -3.22 17.30 -5.06
N ILE A 216 -3.81 16.26 -5.63
CA ILE A 216 -3.28 15.48 -6.75
C ILE A 216 -4.34 15.54 -7.83
N HIS A 217 -3.99 16.08 -9.01
CA HIS A 217 -4.92 16.41 -10.07
C HIS A 217 -4.49 15.83 -11.42
N LEU A 218 -5.45 15.26 -12.14
CA LEU A 218 -5.30 14.80 -13.52
C LEU A 218 -5.66 15.94 -14.49
N LYS A 219 -4.66 16.51 -15.17
CA LYS A 219 -4.80 17.71 -16.02
C LYS A 219 -5.55 17.45 -17.32
N ASN A 220 -5.08 16.47 -18.09
CA ASN A 220 -5.60 16.19 -19.41
C ASN A 220 -6.35 14.86 -19.35
N ASN A 221 -7.67 14.96 -19.18
CA ASN A 221 -8.56 13.82 -19.30
C ASN A 221 -9.06 13.72 -20.74
N THR A 222 -8.23 13.21 -21.63
CA THR A 222 -8.65 12.91 -23.00
C THR A 222 -9.51 11.64 -22.97
N SER A 223 -10.82 11.82 -22.70
CA SER A 223 -11.97 10.97 -23.05
C SER A 223 -11.92 9.46 -22.76
N SER A 224 -10.89 8.92 -22.14
CA SER A 224 -10.82 7.51 -21.74
C SER A 224 -11.34 7.36 -20.32
N ARG A 225 -12.22 6.38 -20.10
CA ARG A 225 -12.63 5.83 -18.78
C ARG A 225 -11.46 5.29 -17.92
N SER A 226 -10.23 5.72 -18.17
CA SER A 226 -9.04 5.26 -17.46
C SER A 226 -9.02 5.81 -16.04
N ASN A 227 -8.89 4.89 -15.08
CA ASN A 227 -8.72 5.21 -13.68
C ASN A 227 -7.23 5.23 -13.34
N VAL A 228 -6.71 6.37 -12.87
CA VAL A 228 -5.36 6.46 -12.30
C VAL A 228 -5.48 6.20 -10.80
N LEU A 229 -4.84 5.14 -10.32
CA LEU A 229 -4.80 4.80 -8.91
C LEU A 229 -3.68 5.57 -8.22
N ILE A 230 -4.03 6.27 -7.16
CA ILE A 230 -3.11 6.77 -6.14
C ILE A 230 -3.20 5.81 -4.96
N HIS A 231 -2.10 5.21 -4.53
CA HIS A 231 -2.08 4.28 -3.41
C HIS A 231 -0.87 4.48 -2.50
N ASN A 232 -0.83 3.74 -1.38
CA ASN A 232 0.19 3.90 -0.34
C ASN A 232 0.31 5.37 0.14
N ILE A 233 -0.82 6.07 0.17
CA ILE A 233 -0.85 7.47 0.61
C ILE A 233 -0.59 7.51 2.10
N SER A 234 0.48 8.19 2.50
CA SER A 234 0.90 8.42 3.89
C SER A 234 1.44 9.83 4.04
N TYR A 235 1.19 10.51 5.16
CA TYR A 235 1.54 11.93 5.34
C TYR A 235 2.36 12.23 6.61
N ILE A 236 2.57 11.20 7.42
CA ILE A 236 3.51 11.05 8.53
C ILE A 236 3.86 9.55 8.56
N ASP A 237 4.72 9.07 9.46
CA ASP A 237 4.90 7.63 9.74
C ASP A 237 3.62 6.93 10.31
N SER A 238 2.43 7.36 9.88
CA SER A 238 1.10 6.94 10.34
C SER A 238 0.86 5.45 10.16
N VAL A 239 1.22 4.69 11.19
CA VAL A 239 0.22 3.88 11.89
C VAL A 239 -0.57 4.83 12.80
N ALA A 240 -1.89 4.77 12.70
CA ALA A 240 -2.84 5.67 13.32
C ALA A 240 -2.55 6.03 14.79
N VAL A 241 -2.74 7.32 15.08
CA VAL A 241 -3.04 7.94 16.37
C VAL A 241 -3.49 6.93 17.44
N THR A 242 -2.58 6.56 18.34
CA THR A 242 -2.92 5.90 19.61
C THR A 242 -3.72 6.89 20.45
N ARG A 243 -4.95 6.53 20.83
CA ARG A 243 -5.80 7.34 21.71
C ARG A 243 -5.07 7.70 23.01
N HIS A 244 -5.08 8.98 23.35
CA HIS A 244 -5.03 9.42 24.74
C HIS A 244 -6.20 8.76 25.50
N LYS A 245 -5.87 7.98 26.53
CA LYS A 245 -6.81 7.60 27.58
C LYS A 245 -7.03 8.83 28.46
N ASP A 246 -8.11 9.58 28.19
CA ASP A 246 -8.72 10.41 29.22
C ASP A 246 -9.93 9.66 29.78
N GLY A 247 -9.99 9.64 31.10
CA GLY A 247 -10.77 8.69 31.89
C GLY A 247 -12.28 8.77 31.66
N LEU A 248 -12.90 7.60 31.63
CA LEU A 248 -14.27 7.45 32.06
C LEU A 248 -14.37 6.33 33.09
N SER A 249 -14.94 6.73 34.22
CA SER A 249 -15.19 6.03 35.46
C SER A 249 -15.65 4.58 35.32
N THR A 250 -15.07 3.73 36.17
CA THR A 250 -15.48 2.37 36.49
C THR A 250 -16.95 2.32 36.89
N ARG A 251 -17.81 1.70 36.07
CA ARG A 251 -19.08 1.12 36.54
C ARG A 251 -19.02 -0.39 36.35
N GLN A 252 -18.89 -1.10 37.47
CA GLN A 252 -19.11 -2.55 37.56
C GLN A 252 -20.56 -2.88 37.17
N PRO A 253 -20.79 -3.97 36.42
CA PRO A 253 -22.12 -4.53 36.27
C PRO A 253 -22.48 -5.36 37.50
N ASN A 254 -23.57 -4.97 38.18
CA ASN A 254 -24.25 -5.76 39.19
C ASN A 254 -24.64 -7.13 38.61
N ARG A 255 -24.17 -8.20 39.25
CA ARG A 255 -24.72 -9.55 39.11
C ARG A 255 -25.90 -9.66 40.09
N SER A 256 -27.11 -9.70 39.56
CA SER A 256 -28.29 -10.19 40.29
C SER A 256 -28.81 -11.41 39.53
N THR A 257 -28.39 -12.59 39.99
CA THR A 257 -29.02 -13.86 39.62
C THR A 257 -30.32 -14.00 40.41
N ASP A 258 -31.40 -14.13 39.65
CA ASP A 258 -32.72 -14.55 40.08
C ASP A 258 -32.66 -15.81 40.95
N ASN A 259 -33.32 -15.78 42.11
CA ASN A 259 -33.53 -16.94 42.95
C ASN A 259 -35.03 -17.24 43.00
N ILE A 260 -35.36 -18.42 42.48
CA ILE A 260 -36.69 -19.01 42.34
C ILE A 260 -37.34 -19.19 43.73
N ARG A 261 -38.49 -18.55 43.93
CA ARG A 261 -39.37 -18.71 45.09
C ARG A 261 -40.17 -20.01 44.94
N LYS A 262 -39.95 -20.96 45.86
CA LYS A 262 -40.83 -22.13 46.08
C LYS A 262 -42.16 -21.67 46.68
N GLU A 263 -43.25 -22.11 46.08
CA GLU A 263 -44.62 -21.91 46.55
C GLU A 263 -45.00 -23.04 47.53
N SER A 264 -45.58 -22.64 48.65
CA SER A 264 -45.94 -23.44 49.81
C SER A 264 -47.34 -24.04 49.67
N VAL A 265 -47.47 -25.36 49.87
CA VAL A 265 -48.74 -26.06 50.08
C VAL A 265 -48.90 -26.33 51.58
N GLY A 266 -50.01 -25.88 52.16
CA GLY A 266 -50.42 -26.19 53.53
C GLY A 266 -51.87 -25.75 53.77
N ARG A 267 -52.78 -26.73 53.84
CA ARG A 267 -54.22 -26.60 54.10
C ARG A 267 -54.53 -26.15 55.55
N PRO A 268 -55.77 -25.70 55.85
CA PRO A 268 -56.15 -25.07 57.11
C PRO A 268 -56.65 -26.08 58.15
N GLU A 269 -56.66 -25.70 59.43
CA GLU A 269 -57.45 -26.32 60.49
C GLU A 269 -58.36 -25.28 61.17
N PRO A 270 -59.55 -25.68 61.67
CA PRO A 270 -60.56 -24.78 62.21
C PRO A 270 -60.61 -24.73 63.75
N ASN A 271 -61.33 -23.70 64.22
CA ASN A 271 -61.73 -23.32 65.59
C ASN A 271 -60.74 -22.47 66.39
#